data_AF-A0A9D5Q3Z0-F1
#
_entry.id   AF-A0A9D5Q3Z0-F1
#
_cell.length_a   1.000
_cell.length_b   1.000
_cell.length_c   1.000
_cell.angle_alpha   90.00
_cell.angle_beta   90.00
_cell.angle_gamma   90.00
#
_symmetry.space_group_name_H-M   'P 1'
#
loop_
_entity.id
_entity.type
_entity.pdbx_description
1 polymer ?
#
loop_
_entity_poly.entity_id
_entity_poly.type
_entity_poly.pdbx_seq_one_letter_code
_entity_poly.pdbx_strand_id
1 'polypeptide(L)'
;MAWPPSMASSRATHDAISRCFTRIPPDYFASKLLRKQQRISENRSFVKGAGQIGIRSLFAREVRFFHMHVVLVHGLKGWPENAWFPWLRRTLEEKGYTTEALKLPNPLFPKRNDWVEKVRLAISGPETILVGHSLGCAAILLALEEYEGPQIEQIVCVSGMGRPYLKGPVVQKVKEWTGWFTHELDFSTIKPKAKHWRVIHSTTDYVVPFREGEWLAAQLGVPIIETRANGHLIHEEGCMELPEVLHAIQRRNDPQS
;
A
#
# COMPACT_ATOMS: atom_id res chain seq x y z
N MET A 1 0.35 52.64 -2.86
CA MET A 1 0.06 52.58 -1.41
C MET A 1 -1.44 52.41 -1.27
N ALA A 2 -2.04 51.53 -0.49
CA ALA A 2 -1.59 50.54 0.48
C ALA A 2 -2.70 49.47 0.62
N TRP A 3 -2.35 48.31 1.17
CA TRP A 3 -3.21 47.16 1.44
C TRP A 3 -4.24 47.41 2.55
N PRO A 4 -5.34 46.63 2.62
CA PRO A 4 -6.13 46.48 3.85
C PRO A 4 -5.59 45.35 4.75
N PRO A 5 -6.00 45.32 6.04
CA PRO A 5 -5.14 44.90 7.15
C PRO A 5 -5.30 43.42 7.57
N SER A 6 -4.22 42.90 8.17
CA SER A 6 -4.15 41.63 8.88
C SER A 6 -5.04 41.61 10.12
N MET A 7 -5.80 40.54 10.32
CA MET A 7 -6.29 40.13 11.63
C MET A 7 -5.73 38.76 12.03
N ALA A 8 -5.02 38.79 13.15
CA ALA A 8 -4.46 37.66 13.87
C ALA A 8 -5.56 36.85 14.59
N SER A 9 -5.41 35.53 14.61
CA SER A 9 -5.99 34.66 15.64
C SER A 9 -5.17 33.38 15.86
N SER A 10 -3.86 33.51 16.09
CA SER A 10 -2.95 32.38 16.33
C SER A 10 -2.86 31.93 17.80
N ARG A 11 -3.95 32.00 18.60
CA ARG A 11 -3.93 31.53 20.00
C ARG A 11 -5.08 30.61 20.43
N ALA A 12 -6.08 30.36 19.59
CA ALA A 12 -7.17 29.44 19.93
C ALA A 12 -6.92 27.98 19.53
N THR A 13 -5.93 27.71 18.67
CA THR A 13 -5.63 26.35 18.16
C THR A 13 -4.55 25.59 18.93
N HIS A 14 -3.85 26.25 19.87
CA HIS A 14 -2.81 25.58 20.68
C HIS A 14 -3.35 24.88 21.93
N ASP A 15 -4.53 25.24 22.42
CA ASP A 15 -5.09 24.67 23.66
C ASP A 15 -5.98 23.43 23.45
N ALA A 16 -6.35 23.12 22.21
CA ALA A 16 -7.14 21.92 21.88
C ALA A 16 -6.29 20.65 21.71
N ILE A 17 -5.01 20.79 21.37
CA ILE A 17 -4.10 19.64 21.14
C ILE A 17 -3.54 19.08 22.46
N SER A 18 -3.50 19.89 23.53
CA SER A 18 -2.95 19.45 24.83
C SER A 18 -3.96 18.71 25.72
N ARG A 19 -5.25 18.67 25.36
CA ARG A 19 -6.31 18.04 26.20
C ARG A 19 -6.78 16.65 25.73
N CYS A 20 -6.26 16.12 24.63
CA CYS A 20 -6.62 14.79 24.12
C CYS A 20 -5.67 13.65 24.57
N PHE A 21 -4.62 13.95 25.34
CA PHE A 21 -3.60 12.95 25.73
C PHE A 21 -3.79 12.31 27.11
N THR A 22 -4.88 12.54 27.82
CA THR A 22 -5.08 12.01 29.18
C THR A 22 -6.29 11.09 29.31
N ARG A 23 -6.35 9.99 28.54
CA ARG A 23 -7.33 8.91 28.80
C ARG A 23 -6.95 7.51 28.29
N ILE A 24 -5.67 7.18 28.27
CA ILE A 24 -5.24 5.77 28.21
C ILE A 24 -4.63 5.42 29.57
N PRO A 25 -5.23 4.49 30.34
CA PRO A 25 -4.64 4.01 31.58
C PRO A 25 -3.24 3.44 31.29
N PRO A 26 -2.20 3.75 32.10
CA PRO A 26 -0.81 3.32 31.86
C PRO A 26 -0.63 1.79 31.77
N ASP A 27 -1.65 1.04 32.16
CA ASP A 27 -1.75 -0.41 32.29
C ASP A 27 -2.52 -1.09 31.13
N TYR A 28 -3.00 -0.33 30.13
CA TYR A 28 -3.72 -0.89 28.97
C TYR A 28 -2.85 -1.82 28.10
N PHE A 29 -1.58 -1.49 27.87
CA PHE A 29 -0.67 -2.36 27.11
C PHE A 29 -0.18 -3.56 27.94
N ALA A 30 0.02 -3.37 29.25
CA ALA A 30 0.42 -4.44 30.18
C ALA A 30 -0.69 -5.51 30.31
N SER A 31 -1.97 -5.08 30.40
CA SER A 31 -3.11 -6.00 30.47
C SER A 31 -3.32 -6.81 29.18
N LYS A 32 -3.02 -6.25 27.99
CA LYS A 32 -3.03 -6.99 26.72
C LYS A 32 -1.89 -8.01 26.62
N LEU A 33 -0.71 -7.68 27.12
CA LEU A 33 0.45 -8.60 27.16
C LEU A 33 0.22 -9.74 28.16
N LEU A 34 -0.33 -9.46 29.34
CA LEU A 34 -0.67 -10.45 30.36
C LEU A 34 -1.74 -11.43 29.87
N ARG A 35 -2.80 -10.94 29.19
CA ARG A 35 -3.80 -11.83 28.56
C ARG A 35 -3.22 -12.72 27.46
N LYS A 36 -2.18 -12.23 26.75
CA LYS A 36 -1.45 -13.01 25.74
C LYS A 36 -0.57 -14.08 26.40
N GLN A 37 0.05 -13.80 27.54
CA GLN A 37 0.86 -14.77 28.29
C GLN A 37 0.00 -15.80 29.05
N GLN A 38 -1.15 -15.41 29.61
CA GLN A 38 -2.07 -16.32 30.30
C GLN A 38 -2.63 -17.41 29.36
N ARG A 39 -3.01 -17.03 28.13
CA ARG A 39 -3.43 -18.00 27.09
C ARG A 39 -2.32 -18.99 26.70
N ILE A 40 -1.05 -18.57 26.76
CA ILE A 40 0.09 -19.43 26.45
C ILE A 40 0.36 -20.39 27.63
N SER A 41 0.19 -19.95 28.87
CA SER A 41 0.33 -20.82 30.05
C SER A 41 -0.81 -21.82 30.22
N GLU A 42 -2.05 -21.44 29.91
CA GLU A 42 -3.23 -22.33 29.97
C GLU A 42 -3.15 -23.45 28.92
N ASN A 43 -2.59 -23.16 27.73
CA ASN A 43 -2.29 -24.19 26.73
C ASN A 43 -1.12 -25.11 27.14
N ARG A 44 -0.21 -24.66 28.00
CA ARG A 44 0.88 -25.49 28.53
C ARG A 44 0.46 -26.37 29.70
N SER A 45 -0.51 -25.97 30.51
CA SER A 45 -1.04 -26.78 31.62
C SER A 45 -1.96 -27.90 31.15
N PHE A 46 -2.65 -27.73 30.02
CA PHE A 46 -3.49 -28.79 29.43
C PHE A 46 -2.68 -30.03 28.97
N VAL A 47 -1.38 -29.87 28.73
CA VAL A 47 -0.48 -30.95 28.27
C VAL A 47 0.09 -31.79 29.42
N LYS A 48 -0.10 -31.41 30.70
CA LYS A 48 0.47 -32.14 31.86
C LYS A 48 -0.48 -33.10 32.58
N GLY A 49 -1.67 -33.38 32.03
CA GLY A 49 -2.71 -34.17 32.72
C GLY A 49 -3.08 -35.54 32.12
N ALA A 50 -2.54 -35.95 30.97
CA ALA A 50 -2.96 -37.19 30.33
C ALA A 50 -1.88 -38.28 30.45
N GLY A 51 -2.09 -39.20 31.40
CA GLY A 51 -1.31 -40.42 31.54
C GLY A 51 -1.48 -41.36 30.34
N GLN A 52 -0.33 -41.83 29.84
CA GLN A 52 -0.07 -43.21 29.44
C GLN A 52 -1.21 -43.99 28.74
N ILE A 53 -1.50 -43.70 27.47
CA ILE A 53 -1.97 -44.70 26.48
C ILE A 53 -1.47 -44.29 25.08
N GLY A 54 -0.67 -45.16 24.45
CA GLY A 54 -0.51 -45.35 23.00
C GLY A 54 -0.22 -44.14 22.10
N ILE A 55 1.06 -43.82 21.87
CA ILE A 55 1.48 -42.87 20.83
C ILE A 55 1.32 -43.55 19.46
N ARG A 56 0.15 -43.40 18.83
CA ARG A 56 0.06 -43.36 17.37
C ARG A 56 0.39 -41.93 16.94
N SER A 57 1.47 -41.80 16.19
CA SER A 57 1.94 -40.57 15.54
C SER A 57 0.79 -39.70 15.03
N LEU A 58 0.52 -38.61 15.75
CA LEU A 58 -0.24 -37.47 15.28
C LEU A 58 0.77 -36.35 15.10
N PHE A 59 1.34 -36.27 13.90
CA PHE A 59 1.96 -35.04 13.43
C PHE A 59 0.89 -33.95 13.49
N ALA A 60 0.97 -33.08 14.49
CA ALA A 60 0.23 -31.83 14.50
C ALA A 60 0.71 -31.03 13.28
N ARG A 61 -0.09 -31.00 12.21
CA ARG A 61 0.05 -29.99 11.15
C ARG A 61 -0.10 -28.65 11.84
N GLU A 62 1.01 -27.93 12.00
CA GLU A 62 0.99 -26.51 12.28
C GLU A 62 0.16 -25.86 11.17
N VAL A 63 -1.06 -25.45 11.50
CA VAL A 63 -1.88 -24.65 10.59
C VAL A 63 -1.22 -23.29 10.53
N ARG A 64 -0.34 -23.10 9.53
CA ARG A 64 0.19 -21.77 9.20
C ARG A 64 -0.97 -20.92 8.70
N PHE A 65 -1.49 -20.05 9.55
CA PHE A 65 -2.37 -18.97 9.12
C PHE A 65 -1.53 -17.96 8.34
N PHE A 66 -1.49 -18.10 7.01
CA PHE A 66 -0.89 -17.11 6.12
C PHE A 66 -1.78 -15.85 6.14
N HIS A 67 -1.32 -14.83 6.86
CA HIS A 67 -1.94 -13.51 6.79
C HIS A 67 -1.32 -12.79 5.59
N MET A 68 -2.16 -12.32 4.68
CA MET A 68 -1.69 -11.50 3.57
C MET A 68 -1.14 -10.19 4.10
N HIS A 69 0.00 -9.76 3.55
CA HIS A 69 0.69 -8.53 3.97
C HIS A 69 0.60 -7.49 2.87
N VAL A 70 -0.09 -6.39 3.14
CA VAL A 70 -0.34 -5.32 2.16
C VAL A 70 0.61 -4.15 2.39
N VAL A 71 1.46 -3.88 1.41
CA VAL A 71 2.43 -2.78 1.43
C VAL A 71 1.96 -1.68 0.50
N LEU A 72 1.74 -0.48 1.04
CA LEU A 72 1.29 0.70 0.30
C LEU A 72 2.49 1.59 -0.06
N VAL A 73 2.57 1.96 -1.34
CA VAL A 73 3.66 2.75 -1.93
C VAL A 73 3.09 4.03 -2.52
N HIS A 74 3.32 5.16 -1.84
CA HIS A 74 2.75 6.46 -2.24
C HIS A 74 3.45 7.06 -3.46
N GLY A 75 2.76 7.99 -4.15
CA GLY A 75 3.31 8.76 -5.26
C GLY A 75 4.22 9.92 -4.85
N LEU A 76 4.64 10.72 -5.83
CA LEU A 76 5.39 11.97 -5.64
C LEU A 76 4.65 12.89 -4.65
N LYS A 77 5.40 13.54 -3.75
CA LYS A 77 4.89 14.39 -2.65
C LYS A 77 3.99 13.66 -1.63
N GLY A 78 3.78 12.35 -1.76
CA GLY A 78 2.99 11.56 -0.82
C GLY A 78 3.72 11.23 0.49
N TRP A 79 2.99 10.60 1.41
CA TRP A 79 3.45 10.11 2.72
C TRP A 79 2.60 8.91 3.17
N PRO A 80 2.97 8.18 4.24
CA PRO A 80 2.26 6.96 4.67
C PRO A 80 0.77 7.11 5.03
N GLU A 81 0.34 8.31 5.42
CA GLU A 81 -1.04 8.62 5.84
C GLU A 81 -1.76 9.47 4.78
N ASN A 82 -1.34 9.39 3.52
CA ASN A 82 -1.85 10.20 2.42
C ASN A 82 -3.18 9.65 1.88
N ALA A 83 -4.10 10.55 1.50
CA ALA A 83 -5.32 10.26 0.77
C ALA A 83 -6.11 9.07 1.37
N TRP A 84 -6.35 8.03 0.57
CA TRP A 84 -7.11 6.83 0.92
C TRP A 84 -6.30 5.74 1.64
N PHE A 85 -5.00 5.95 1.89
CA PHE A 85 -4.14 4.95 2.54
C PHE A 85 -4.61 4.62 3.98
N PRO A 86 -4.91 5.61 4.85
CA PRO A 86 -5.34 5.31 6.22
C PRO A 86 -6.66 4.51 6.27
N TRP A 87 -7.61 4.87 5.41
CA TRP A 87 -8.88 4.16 5.28
C TRP A 87 -8.68 2.72 4.82
N LEU A 88 -7.87 2.51 3.78
CA LEU A 88 -7.62 1.18 3.22
C LEU A 88 -6.93 0.29 4.27
N ARG A 89 -5.92 0.81 4.97
CA ARG A 89 -5.20 0.07 6.01
C ARG A 89 -6.13 -0.40 7.12
N ARG A 90 -6.90 0.52 7.71
CA ARG A 90 -7.87 0.18 8.77
C ARG A 90 -8.85 -0.90 8.30
N THR A 91 -9.39 -0.73 7.10
CA THR A 91 -10.39 -1.65 6.55
C THR A 91 -9.83 -3.04 6.26
N LEU A 92 -8.57 -3.14 5.83
CA LEU A 92 -7.86 -4.39 5.60
C LEU A 92 -7.47 -5.08 6.92
N GLU A 93 -7.00 -4.32 7.91
CA GLU A 93 -6.63 -4.83 9.24
C GLU A 93 -7.84 -5.44 9.96
N GLU A 94 -9.01 -4.81 9.87
CA GLU A 94 -10.28 -5.37 10.37
C GLU A 94 -10.67 -6.69 9.69
N LYS A 95 -10.13 -6.96 8.50
CA LYS A 95 -10.36 -8.18 7.72
C LYS A 95 -9.23 -9.21 7.86
N GLY A 96 -8.28 -8.99 8.78
CA GLY A 96 -7.21 -9.93 9.09
C GLY A 96 -5.99 -9.84 8.17
N TYR A 97 -5.81 -8.75 7.42
CA TYR A 97 -4.56 -8.47 6.72
C TYR A 97 -3.59 -7.76 7.67
N THR A 98 -2.29 -7.91 7.44
CA THR A 98 -1.30 -6.97 7.98
C THR A 98 -1.04 -5.87 6.96
N THR A 99 -0.75 -4.64 7.42
CA THR A 99 -0.51 -3.52 6.51
C THR A 99 0.71 -2.69 6.89
N GLU A 100 1.42 -2.20 5.88
CA GLU A 100 2.51 -1.25 6.02
C GLU A 100 2.36 -0.17 4.94
N ALA A 101 2.37 1.11 5.31
CA ALA A 101 2.54 2.19 4.34
C ALA A 101 3.98 2.69 4.39
N LEU A 102 4.70 2.55 3.27
CA LEU A 102 6.12 2.87 3.22
C LEU A 102 6.34 4.38 3.36
N LYS A 103 7.24 4.75 4.28
CA LYS A 103 7.82 6.09 4.31
C LYS A 103 8.97 6.16 3.31
N LEU A 104 8.68 6.62 2.09
CA LEU A 104 9.70 6.72 1.04
C LEU A 104 10.58 7.97 1.25
N PRO A 105 11.88 7.90 0.91
CA PRO A 105 12.80 9.00 1.15
C PRO A 105 12.59 10.16 0.17
N ASN A 106 12.75 11.39 0.65
CA ASN A 106 12.75 12.61 -0.15
C ASN A 106 11.57 12.73 -1.15
N PRO A 107 10.31 12.64 -0.71
CA PRO A 107 9.16 12.56 -1.63
C PRO A 107 8.94 13.80 -2.51
N LEU A 108 9.56 14.93 -2.19
CA LEU A 108 9.56 16.12 -3.04
C LEU A 108 10.51 16.00 -4.24
N PHE A 109 11.62 15.27 -4.08
CA PHE A 109 12.68 15.09 -5.08
C PHE A 109 13.17 13.63 -5.04
N PRO A 110 12.30 12.68 -5.45
CA PRO A 110 12.55 11.28 -5.19
C PRO A 110 13.64 10.74 -6.11
N LYS A 111 14.57 9.98 -5.54
CA LYS A 111 15.58 9.25 -6.29
C LYS A 111 15.05 7.85 -6.61
N ARG A 112 15.06 7.49 -7.90
CA ARG A 112 14.59 6.18 -8.40
C ARG A 112 15.14 5.03 -7.55
N ASN A 113 16.47 4.91 -7.46
CA ASN A 113 17.11 3.75 -6.82
C ASN A 113 16.73 3.63 -5.33
N ASP A 114 16.62 4.75 -4.61
CA ASP A 114 16.25 4.73 -3.19
C ASP A 114 14.81 4.21 -3.00
N TRP A 115 13.90 4.57 -3.89
CA TRP A 115 12.50 4.12 -3.85
C TRP A 115 12.37 2.66 -4.27
N VAL A 116 13.01 2.29 -5.37
CA VAL A 116 13.03 0.90 -5.88
C VAL A 116 13.57 -0.05 -4.83
N GLU A 117 14.71 0.28 -4.21
CA GLU A 117 15.30 -0.53 -3.15
C GLU A 117 14.40 -0.61 -1.92
N LYS A 118 13.79 0.51 -1.51
CA LYS A 118 12.87 0.53 -0.35
C LYS A 118 11.64 -0.35 -0.58
N VAL A 119 11.10 -0.38 -1.79
CA VAL A 119 9.99 -1.26 -2.17
C VAL A 119 10.45 -2.72 -2.21
N ARG A 120 11.59 -3.01 -2.84
CA ARG A 120 12.14 -4.37 -2.95
C ARG A 120 12.39 -5.00 -1.56
N LEU A 121 12.91 -4.23 -0.61
CA LEU A 121 13.14 -4.66 0.77
C LEU A 121 11.85 -4.89 1.57
N ALA A 122 10.72 -4.30 1.15
CA ALA A 122 9.43 -4.49 1.80
C ALA A 122 8.70 -5.77 1.35
N ILE A 123 9.18 -6.45 0.30
CA ILE A 123 8.63 -7.72 -0.14
C ILE A 123 9.03 -8.82 0.86
N SER A 124 8.07 -9.28 1.68
CA SER A 124 8.32 -10.24 2.77
C SER A 124 8.20 -11.71 2.35
N GLY A 125 7.61 -11.98 1.18
CA GLY A 125 7.34 -13.34 0.72
C GLY A 125 6.12 -13.46 -0.20
N PRO A 126 5.70 -14.69 -0.51
CA PRO A 126 4.59 -14.98 -1.43
C PRO A 126 3.24 -14.38 -1.02
N GLU A 127 3.05 -14.05 0.27
CA GLU A 127 1.84 -13.42 0.82
C GLU A 127 1.79 -11.89 0.63
N THR A 128 2.83 -11.31 0.03
CA THR A 128 2.93 -9.86 -0.18
C THR A 128 1.94 -9.39 -1.24
N ILE A 129 1.23 -8.31 -0.93
CA ILE A 129 0.42 -7.52 -1.85
C ILE A 129 1.02 -6.12 -1.93
N LEU A 130 1.45 -5.70 -3.12
CA LEU A 130 1.96 -4.34 -3.34
C LEU A 130 0.86 -3.45 -3.91
N VAL A 131 0.62 -2.30 -3.30
CA VAL A 131 -0.35 -1.30 -3.78
C VAL A 131 0.38 0.00 -4.05
N GLY A 132 0.53 0.35 -5.32
CA GLY A 132 1.19 1.58 -5.76
C GLY A 132 0.18 2.66 -6.11
N HIS A 133 0.49 3.91 -5.77
CA HIS A 133 -0.20 5.08 -6.30
C HIS A 133 0.75 5.92 -7.15
N SER A 134 0.33 6.33 -8.35
CA SER A 134 1.09 7.24 -9.21
C SER A 134 2.54 6.75 -9.42
N LEU A 135 3.54 7.56 -9.07
CA LEU A 135 4.97 7.20 -9.11
C LEU A 135 5.32 5.93 -8.31
N GLY A 136 4.56 5.62 -7.25
CA GLY A 136 4.72 4.38 -6.50
C GLY A 136 4.50 3.12 -7.36
N CYS A 137 3.66 3.21 -8.40
CA CYS A 137 3.51 2.11 -9.37
C CYS A 137 4.80 1.86 -10.15
N ALA A 138 5.45 2.94 -10.62
CA ALA A 138 6.71 2.83 -11.34
C ALA A 138 7.81 2.24 -10.44
N ALA A 139 7.88 2.67 -9.17
CA ALA A 139 8.82 2.11 -8.20
C ALA A 139 8.60 0.60 -7.98
N ILE A 140 7.34 0.14 -7.89
CA ILE A 140 7.01 -1.28 -7.80
C ILE A 140 7.44 -2.05 -9.05
N LEU A 141 7.07 -1.58 -10.25
CA LEU A 141 7.40 -2.27 -11.50
C LEU A 141 8.91 -2.44 -11.67
N LEU A 142 9.67 -1.39 -11.40
CA LEU A 142 11.14 -1.39 -11.42
C LEU A 142 11.74 -2.33 -10.35
N ALA A 143 11.17 -2.33 -9.12
CA ALA A 143 11.63 -3.22 -8.06
C ALA A 143 11.42 -4.70 -8.43
N LEU A 144 10.35 -5.03 -9.14
CA LEU A 144 10.06 -6.40 -9.57
C LEU A 144 10.93 -6.89 -10.72
N GLU A 145 11.32 -5.99 -11.62
CA GLU A 145 12.24 -6.30 -12.71
C GLU A 145 13.59 -6.80 -12.17
N GLU A 146 14.03 -6.23 -11.04
CA GLU A 146 15.25 -6.62 -10.30
C GLU A 146 15.00 -7.69 -9.20
N TYR A 147 13.75 -8.13 -9.00
CA TYR A 147 13.40 -9.03 -7.91
C TYR A 147 13.58 -10.51 -8.26
N GLU A 148 14.51 -11.18 -7.58
CA GLU A 148 14.81 -12.61 -7.77
C GLU A 148 14.08 -13.55 -6.78
N GLY A 149 13.22 -13.02 -5.92
CA GLY A 149 12.49 -13.82 -4.92
C GLY A 149 11.25 -14.55 -5.47
N PRO A 150 10.49 -15.23 -4.59
CA PRO A 150 9.32 -16.00 -5.00
C PRO A 150 8.19 -15.09 -5.54
N GLN A 151 7.36 -15.64 -6.42
CA GLN A 151 6.15 -14.96 -6.90
C GLN A 151 5.27 -14.47 -5.73
N ILE A 152 4.92 -13.18 -5.73
CA ILE A 152 4.08 -12.56 -4.71
C ILE A 152 2.59 -12.70 -5.04
N GLU A 153 1.74 -12.42 -4.06
CA GLU A 153 0.29 -12.66 -4.19
C GLU A 153 -0.33 -11.73 -5.23
N GLN A 154 -0.13 -10.42 -5.10
CA GLN A 154 -0.86 -9.47 -5.92
C GLN A 154 -0.19 -8.11 -6.04
N ILE A 155 -0.45 -7.43 -7.16
CA ILE A 155 -0.09 -6.03 -7.37
C ILE A 155 -1.32 -5.24 -7.82
N VAL A 156 -1.49 -4.08 -7.20
CA VAL A 156 -2.53 -3.10 -7.55
C VAL A 156 -1.86 -1.77 -7.90
N CYS A 157 -1.97 -1.35 -9.15
CA CYS A 157 -1.50 -0.04 -9.61
C CYS A 157 -2.68 0.93 -9.68
N VAL A 158 -2.60 2.04 -8.95
CA VAL A 158 -3.64 3.07 -8.89
C VAL A 158 -3.10 4.36 -9.51
N SER A 159 -3.77 4.88 -10.55
CA SER A 159 -3.32 6.06 -11.30
C SER A 159 -1.85 5.97 -11.74
N GLY A 160 -1.42 4.75 -12.11
CA GLY A 160 -0.01 4.40 -12.33
C GLY A 160 0.51 4.70 -13.74
N MET A 161 1.84 4.66 -13.88
CA MET A 161 2.54 4.76 -15.16
C MET A 161 3.68 3.74 -15.23
N GLY A 162 3.94 3.21 -16.43
CA GLY A 162 5.06 2.29 -16.70
C GLY A 162 5.99 2.76 -17.83
N ARG A 163 5.86 4.02 -18.26
CA ARG A 163 6.71 4.65 -19.29
C ARG A 163 6.68 6.18 -19.17
N PRO A 164 7.64 6.89 -19.77
CA PRO A 164 7.52 8.34 -19.95
C PRO A 164 6.32 8.68 -20.85
N TYR A 165 5.63 9.77 -20.54
CA TYR A 165 4.60 10.35 -21.41
C TYR A 165 4.73 11.88 -21.41
N LEU A 166 4.51 12.51 -22.57
CA LEU A 166 4.79 13.94 -22.78
C LEU A 166 3.59 14.87 -22.57
N LYS A 167 2.41 14.33 -22.23
CA LYS A 167 1.15 15.10 -22.22
C LYS A 167 0.53 15.13 -20.83
N GLY A 168 0.56 16.31 -20.23
CA GLY A 168 -0.17 16.74 -19.04
C GLY A 168 0.35 18.13 -18.62
N PRO A 169 -0.48 19.06 -18.13
CA PRO A 169 -0.04 20.40 -17.73
C PRO A 169 1.03 20.37 -16.62
N VAL A 170 1.08 19.28 -15.84
CA VAL A 170 2.09 19.04 -14.79
C VAL A 170 3.41 18.47 -15.36
N VAL A 171 3.37 17.78 -16.50
CA VAL A 171 4.50 16.98 -17.03
C VAL A 171 5.41 17.79 -17.96
N GLN A 172 4.92 18.86 -18.59
CA GLN A 172 5.75 19.72 -19.44
C GLN A 172 6.86 20.48 -18.70
N LYS A 173 6.89 20.46 -17.36
CA LYS A 173 7.89 21.19 -16.55
C LYS A 173 8.99 20.33 -15.93
N VAL A 174 8.96 19.01 -16.08
CA VAL A 174 9.80 18.16 -15.22
C VAL A 174 10.64 17.19 -16.06
N LYS A 175 11.87 17.63 -16.37
CA LYS A 175 13.00 16.77 -16.78
C LYS A 175 13.26 15.62 -15.78
N GLU A 176 12.69 15.70 -14.58
CA GLU A 176 12.91 14.75 -13.49
C GLU A 176 12.14 13.42 -13.68
N TRP A 177 11.03 13.38 -14.45
CA TRP A 177 10.29 12.13 -14.68
C TRP A 177 10.90 11.23 -15.75
N THR A 178 11.50 11.81 -16.79
CA THR A 178 12.16 11.02 -17.84
C THR A 178 13.34 10.22 -17.27
N GLY A 179 13.94 10.69 -16.16
CA GLY A 179 15.02 9.97 -15.47
C GLY A 179 14.58 8.72 -14.70
N TRP A 180 13.27 8.50 -14.50
CA TRP A 180 12.77 7.30 -13.85
C TRP A 180 12.80 6.08 -14.75
N PHE A 181 12.61 6.25 -16.06
CA PHE A 181 12.64 5.17 -17.04
C PHE A 181 13.85 5.35 -17.96
N THR A 182 14.98 4.81 -17.52
CA THR A 182 16.24 4.79 -18.29
C THR A 182 16.26 3.71 -19.38
N HIS A 183 15.27 2.81 -19.35
CA HIS A 183 14.99 1.77 -20.33
C HIS A 183 13.48 1.49 -20.34
N GLU A 184 13.03 0.75 -21.35
CA GLU A 184 11.66 0.21 -21.39
C GLU A 184 11.56 -0.98 -20.43
N LEU A 185 10.49 -1.03 -19.62
CA LEU A 185 10.25 -2.14 -18.70
C LEU A 185 10.04 -3.45 -19.45
N ASP A 186 10.72 -4.51 -19.01
CA ASP A 186 10.52 -5.86 -19.50
C ASP A 186 9.33 -6.53 -18.81
N PHE A 187 8.13 -6.30 -19.37
CA PHE A 187 6.91 -6.92 -18.88
C PHE A 187 6.91 -8.46 -18.98
N SER A 188 7.76 -9.07 -19.82
CA SER A 188 7.89 -10.53 -19.86
C SER A 188 8.57 -11.08 -18.60
N THR A 189 9.49 -10.31 -18.03
CA THR A 189 10.14 -10.61 -16.75
C THR A 189 9.30 -10.20 -15.54
N ILE A 190 8.58 -9.07 -15.63
CA ILE A 190 7.79 -8.52 -14.53
C ILE A 190 6.51 -9.31 -14.27
N LYS A 191 5.73 -9.65 -15.30
CA LYS A 191 4.40 -10.27 -15.13
C LYS A 191 4.42 -11.57 -14.30
N PRO A 192 5.38 -12.49 -14.50
CA PRO A 192 5.46 -13.72 -13.69
C PRO A 192 5.73 -13.48 -12.20
N LYS A 193 6.15 -12.28 -11.78
CA LYS A 193 6.51 -11.98 -10.37
C LYS A 193 5.31 -11.85 -9.44
N ALA A 194 4.08 -11.72 -9.95
CA ALA A 194 2.87 -11.72 -9.13
C ALA A 194 1.79 -12.63 -9.73
N LYS A 195 0.98 -13.28 -8.88
CA LYS A 195 -0.14 -14.11 -9.34
C LYS A 195 -1.27 -13.28 -9.93
N HIS A 196 -1.53 -12.12 -9.34
CA HIS A 196 -2.64 -11.26 -9.69
C HIS A 196 -2.18 -9.82 -9.94
N TRP A 197 -2.72 -9.21 -11.00
CA TRP A 197 -2.47 -7.83 -11.39
C TRP A 197 -3.78 -7.07 -11.48
N ARG A 198 -3.78 -5.81 -11.05
CA ARG A 198 -4.93 -4.91 -11.12
C ARG A 198 -4.44 -3.51 -11.46
N VAL A 199 -5.16 -2.83 -12.36
CA VAL A 199 -4.92 -1.43 -12.72
C VAL A 199 -6.21 -0.67 -12.49
N ILE A 200 -6.18 0.32 -11.60
CA ILE A 200 -7.32 1.19 -11.29
C ILE A 200 -6.97 2.61 -11.71
N HIS A 201 -7.86 3.27 -12.45
CA HIS A 201 -7.57 4.61 -12.95
C HIS A 201 -8.85 5.45 -13.07
N SER A 202 -8.72 6.75 -12.80
CA SER A 202 -9.79 7.73 -13.00
C SER A 202 -9.77 8.25 -14.44
N THR A 203 -10.94 8.30 -15.08
CA THR A 203 -11.07 8.87 -16.43
C THR A 203 -10.84 10.39 -16.47
N THR A 204 -10.81 11.04 -15.31
CA THR A 204 -10.59 12.49 -15.16
C THR A 204 -9.21 12.84 -14.59
N ASP A 205 -8.28 11.89 -14.54
CA ASP A 205 -6.92 12.09 -14.06
C ASP A 205 -6.14 13.08 -14.96
N TYR A 206 -5.85 14.27 -14.42
CA TYR A 206 -5.15 15.34 -15.13
C TYR A 206 -3.62 15.26 -15.02
N VAL A 207 -3.10 14.40 -14.14
CA VAL A 207 -1.66 14.23 -13.90
C VAL A 207 -1.13 13.08 -14.76
N VAL A 208 -1.81 11.94 -14.69
CA VAL A 208 -1.51 10.71 -15.44
C VAL A 208 -2.73 10.42 -16.32
N PRO A 209 -2.72 10.80 -17.61
CA PRO A 209 -3.88 10.61 -18.47
C PRO A 209 -4.35 9.16 -18.46
N PHE A 210 -5.67 8.95 -18.45
CA PHE A 210 -6.30 7.63 -18.39
C PHE A 210 -5.70 6.59 -19.36
N ARG A 211 -5.35 7.01 -20.58
CA ARG A 211 -4.70 6.16 -21.59
C ARG A 211 -3.38 5.52 -21.15
N GLU A 212 -2.67 6.10 -20.18
CA GLU A 212 -1.44 5.50 -19.65
C GLU A 212 -1.77 4.35 -18.69
N GLY A 213 -2.89 4.44 -17.97
CA GLY A 213 -3.48 3.32 -17.25
C GLY A 213 -3.94 2.22 -18.22
N GLU A 214 -4.64 2.57 -19.30
CA GLU A 214 -5.09 1.61 -20.32
C GLU A 214 -3.89 0.88 -20.94
N TRP A 215 -2.83 1.62 -21.27
CA TRP A 215 -1.60 1.05 -21.79
C TRP A 215 -0.94 0.11 -20.78
N LEU A 216 -0.84 0.50 -19.51
CA LEU A 216 -0.25 -0.34 -18.46
C LEU A 216 -1.05 -1.63 -18.25
N ALA A 217 -2.38 -1.53 -18.22
CA ALA A 217 -3.28 -2.68 -18.12
C ALA A 217 -3.09 -3.65 -19.29
N ALA A 218 -2.97 -3.13 -20.52
CA ALA A 218 -2.70 -3.92 -21.72
C ALA A 218 -1.34 -4.64 -21.65
N GLN A 219 -0.27 -3.98 -21.19
CA GLN A 219 1.04 -4.63 -20.98
C GLN A 219 0.92 -5.78 -19.97
N LEU A 220 0.22 -5.55 -18.86
CA LEU A 220 -0.02 -6.54 -17.82
C LEU A 220 -1.05 -7.62 -18.21
N GLY A 221 -1.75 -7.47 -19.33
CA GLY A 221 -2.76 -8.42 -19.80
C GLY A 221 -3.97 -8.52 -18.89
N VAL A 222 -4.36 -7.41 -18.26
CA VAL A 222 -5.54 -7.31 -17.38
C VAL A 222 -6.47 -6.21 -17.86
N PRO A 223 -7.78 -6.28 -17.57
CA PRO A 223 -8.67 -5.14 -17.79
C PRO A 223 -8.29 -3.97 -16.86
N ILE A 224 -8.57 -2.76 -17.31
CA ILE A 224 -8.53 -1.57 -16.47
C ILE A 224 -9.83 -1.47 -15.65
N ILE A 225 -9.70 -1.09 -14.38
CA ILE A 225 -10.82 -0.78 -13.49
C ILE A 225 -10.97 0.73 -13.47
N GLU A 226 -12.04 1.23 -14.09
CA GLU A 226 -12.42 2.63 -13.99
C GLU A 226 -13.01 2.92 -12.61
N THR A 227 -12.38 3.83 -11.86
CA THR A 227 -12.96 4.30 -10.58
C THR A 227 -13.99 5.40 -10.83
N ARG A 228 -14.97 5.48 -9.92
CA ARG A 228 -15.94 6.59 -9.89
C ARG A 228 -15.35 7.86 -9.26
N ALA A 229 -14.24 7.75 -8.54
CA ALA A 229 -13.54 8.89 -7.98
C ALA A 229 -12.88 9.73 -9.09
N ASN A 230 -12.89 11.04 -8.93
CA ASN A 230 -12.37 11.97 -9.92
C ASN A 230 -10.91 12.35 -9.62
N GLY A 231 -10.24 12.88 -10.65
CA GLY A 231 -8.91 13.45 -10.51
C GLY A 231 -7.80 12.41 -10.41
N HIS A 232 -6.69 12.79 -9.78
CA HIS A 232 -5.51 11.94 -9.59
C HIS A 232 -5.55 11.10 -8.30
N LEU A 233 -6.68 11.10 -7.58
CA LEU A 233 -6.92 10.29 -6.39
C LEU A 233 -6.02 10.69 -5.21
N ILE A 234 -5.80 11.99 -5.05
CA ILE A 234 -4.94 12.58 -4.02
C ILE A 234 -5.74 13.19 -2.86
N HIS A 235 -5.04 13.52 -1.77
CA HIS A 235 -5.64 14.09 -0.57
C HIS A 235 -6.24 15.47 -0.83
N GLU A 236 -5.59 16.29 -1.64
CA GLU A 236 -6.02 17.63 -2.02
C GLU A 236 -7.34 17.63 -2.81
N GLU A 237 -7.68 16.50 -3.44
CA GLU A 237 -8.95 16.28 -4.15
C GLU A 237 -10.02 15.66 -3.24
N GLY A 238 -9.70 15.40 -1.98
CA GLY A 238 -10.62 14.79 -1.02
C GLY A 238 -10.79 13.27 -1.20
N CYS A 239 -9.88 12.60 -1.91
CA CYS A 239 -9.94 11.15 -2.11
C CYS A 239 -9.49 10.40 -0.84
N MET A 240 -10.36 10.37 0.18
CA MET A 240 -10.08 9.78 1.50
C MET A 240 -10.44 8.29 1.59
N GLU A 241 -11.20 7.79 0.62
CA GLU A 241 -11.59 6.39 0.51
C GLU A 241 -11.53 5.97 -0.97
N LEU A 242 -11.17 4.71 -1.23
CA LEU A 242 -11.13 4.16 -2.58
C LEU A 242 -11.58 2.69 -2.58
N PRO A 243 -12.90 2.43 -2.52
CA PRO A 243 -13.48 1.08 -2.44
C PRO A 243 -13.01 0.10 -3.51
N GLU A 244 -12.70 0.59 -4.70
CA GLU A 244 -12.21 -0.20 -5.83
C GLU A 244 -10.89 -0.90 -5.51
N VAL A 245 -9.99 -0.27 -4.74
CA VAL A 245 -8.73 -0.90 -4.31
C VAL A 245 -8.99 -2.04 -3.33
N LEU A 246 -9.90 -1.83 -2.38
CA LEU A 246 -10.29 -2.88 -1.43
C LEU A 246 -10.92 -4.07 -2.16
N HIS A 247 -11.85 -3.81 -3.09
CA HIS A 247 -12.48 -4.86 -3.88
C HIS A 247 -11.46 -5.63 -4.72
N ALA A 248 -10.51 -4.93 -5.37
CA ALA A 248 -9.44 -5.53 -6.15
C ALA A 248 -8.58 -6.49 -5.30
N ILE A 249 -8.24 -6.12 -4.06
CA ILE A 249 -7.47 -6.97 -3.13
C ILE A 249 -8.26 -8.21 -2.69
N GLN A 250 -9.56 -8.04 -2.43
CA GLN A 250 -10.41 -9.13 -1.92
C GLN A 250 -10.84 -10.12 -3.00
N ARG A 251 -11.05 -9.66 -4.25
CA ARG A 251 -11.52 -10.46 -5.37
C ARG A 251 -10.40 -11.09 -6.21
N ARG A 252 -9.23 -11.33 -5.63
CA ARG A 252 -8.07 -11.88 -6.36
C ARG A 252 -8.34 -13.21 -7.12
N ASN A 253 -9.32 -14.00 -6.69
CA ASN A 253 -9.76 -15.23 -7.38
C ASN A 253 -10.78 -15.01 -8.52
N ASP A 254 -11.22 -13.78 -8.76
CA ASP A 254 -12.20 -13.45 -9.81
C ASP A 254 -11.46 -12.92 -11.06
N PRO A 255 -11.48 -13.66 -12.19
CA PRO A 255 -10.82 -13.23 -13.42
C PRO A 255 -11.52 -12.05 -14.11
N GLN A 256 -12.72 -11.64 -13.66
CA GLN A 256 -13.46 -10.49 -14.21
C GLN A 256 -13.40 -9.23 -13.35
N SER A 257 -12.75 -9.27 -12.18
CA SER A 257 -12.64 -8.13 -11.24
C SER A 257 -11.37 -7.32 -11.39
#